data_AF-A0A8T5SQJ3-F1
#
_entry.id   AF-A0A8T5SQJ3-F1
#
_cell.length_a   1.000
_cell.length_b   1.000
_cell.length_c   1.000
_cell.angle_alpha   90.00
_cell.angle_beta   90.00
_cell.angle_gamma   90.00
#
_symmetry.space_group_name_H-M   'P 1'
#
loop_
_entity.id
_entity.type
_entity.pdbx_description
1 polymer ?
#
loop_
_entity_poly.entity_id
_entity_poly.type
_entity_poly.pdbx_seq_one_letter_code
_entity_poly.pdbx_strand_id
1 'polypeptide(L)'
;MNKSSSQRSLLKELERTEIVLQDLLTTLSNLNSALKPIEREMKVSDFASSGEFVQGASRGVVCVLSGLIQGDPLQRILTENGRGRDIPALIKAGDRSESAMTVESIVNMLHSENQKRRLEYVINLRWSELPAPLEREKVVIIGTRYESGNSIRLAKLEKDLEKIGLKIVTDDGEFGGGPLTYEVAKSFSDSSNLLVTELTLSHQVAENNTTVIQILNVLSSF
;
A
#
# COMPACT_ATOMS: atom_id res chain seq x y z
N MET A 1 2.41 59.04 36.86
CA MET A 1 2.32 58.66 35.44
C MET A 1 3.36 57.57 35.18
N ASN A 2 2.96 56.37 34.71
CA ASN A 2 3.81 55.35 34.00
C ASN A 2 3.23 53.91 33.94
N LYS A 3 1.96 53.65 34.30
CA LYS A 3 1.38 52.30 34.19
C LYS A 3 0.88 51.94 32.77
N SER A 4 0.40 52.91 32.00
CA SER A 4 -0.19 52.66 30.67
C SER A 4 0.84 52.44 29.56
N SER A 5 2.05 52.99 29.69
CA SER A 5 3.16 52.76 28.76
C SER A 5 3.76 51.36 28.92
N SER A 6 3.88 50.87 30.16
CA SER A 6 4.39 49.53 30.47
C SER A 6 3.44 48.41 30.04
N GLN A 7 2.12 48.59 30.18
CA GLN A 7 1.14 47.62 29.67
C GLN A 7 1.12 47.55 28.14
N ARG A 8 1.29 48.68 27.46
CA ARG A 8 1.37 48.70 25.98
C ARG A 8 2.68 48.10 25.45
N SER A 9 3.79 48.20 26.19
CA SER A 9 5.04 47.52 25.77
C SER A 9 4.94 46.01 25.96
N LEU A 10 4.35 45.55 27.07
CA LEU A 10 4.11 44.12 27.33
C LEU A 10 3.18 43.48 26.29
N LEU A 11 2.11 44.16 25.89
CA LEU A 11 1.21 43.66 24.84
C LEU A 11 1.92 43.57 23.48
N LYS A 12 2.76 44.56 23.14
CA LYS A 12 3.57 44.51 21.92
C LYS A 12 4.62 43.41 21.95
N GLU A 13 5.22 43.14 23.11
CA GLU A 13 6.15 42.01 23.27
C GLU A 13 5.43 40.68 23.11
N LEU A 14 4.25 40.51 23.69
CA LEU A 14 3.43 39.30 23.55
C LEU A 14 3.00 39.06 22.09
N GLU A 15 2.53 40.08 21.38
CA GLU A 15 2.20 39.97 19.95
C GLU A 15 3.44 39.58 19.13
N ARG A 16 4.61 40.15 19.45
CA ARG A 16 5.86 39.76 18.78
C ARG A 16 6.24 38.32 19.06
N THR A 17 6.08 37.86 20.30
CA THR A 17 6.34 36.48 20.69
C THR A 17 5.38 35.51 20.01
N GLU A 18 4.11 35.88 19.85
CA GLU A 18 3.10 35.07 19.14
C GLU A 18 3.45 34.89 17.66
N ILE A 19 3.86 35.97 16.97
CA ILE A 19 4.30 35.92 15.57
C ILE A 19 5.52 35.00 15.42
N VAL A 20 6.51 35.14 16.30
CA VAL A 20 7.72 34.30 16.27
C VAL A 20 7.37 32.82 16.54
N LEU A 21 6.42 32.54 17.42
CA LEU A 21 5.94 31.18 17.69
C LEU A 21 5.20 30.57 16.49
N GLN A 22 4.38 31.35 15.78
CA GLN A 22 3.72 30.89 14.56
C GLN A 22 4.72 30.60 13.44
N ASP A 23 5.74 31.45 13.26
CA ASP A 23 6.80 31.21 12.28
C ASP A 23 7.61 29.94 12.62
N LEU A 24 7.92 29.72 13.91
CA LEU A 24 8.59 28.51 14.36
C LEU A 24 7.74 27.25 14.14
N LEU A 25 6.43 27.31 14.43
CA LEU A 25 5.50 26.20 14.18
C LEU A 25 5.38 25.88 12.69
N THR A 26 5.31 26.90 11.85
CA THR A 26 5.25 26.75 10.39
C THR A 26 6.56 26.15 9.86
N THR A 27 7.70 26.59 10.38
CA THR A 27 9.02 26.05 10.03
C THR A 27 9.15 24.59 10.46
N LEU A 28 8.70 24.25 11.67
CA LEU A 28 8.67 22.86 12.16
C LEU A 28 7.74 21.98 11.31
N SER A 29 6.57 22.50 10.92
CA SER A 29 5.65 21.79 10.03
C SER A 29 6.30 21.52 8.67
N ASN A 30 6.96 22.53 8.09
CA ASN A 30 7.65 22.41 6.81
C ASN A 30 8.83 21.44 6.88
N LEU A 31 9.63 21.50 7.95
CA LEU A 31 10.72 20.55 8.20
C LEU A 31 10.17 19.12 8.37
N ASN A 32 9.07 18.94 9.10
CA ASN A 32 8.45 17.64 9.27
C ASN A 32 7.92 17.07 7.94
N SER A 33 7.31 17.90 7.09
CA SER A 33 6.91 17.48 5.74
C SER A 33 8.09 17.17 4.81
N ALA A 34 9.22 17.87 4.95
CA ALA A 34 10.43 17.62 4.17
C ALA A 34 11.22 16.40 4.67
N LEU A 35 11.15 16.10 5.97
CA LEU A 35 11.80 14.95 6.60
C LEU A 35 11.00 13.66 6.41
N LYS A 36 9.68 13.70 6.24
CA LYS A 36 8.86 12.50 5.97
C LYS A 36 9.34 11.69 4.74
N PRO A 37 9.61 12.31 3.58
CA PRO A 37 10.20 11.61 2.43
C PRO A 37 11.56 11.00 2.73
N ILE A 38 12.43 11.72 3.44
CA ILE A 38 13.79 11.27 3.79
C ILE A 38 13.72 10.12 4.80
N GLU A 39 12.84 10.19 5.80
CA GLU A 39 12.58 9.11 6.75
C GLU A 39 11.99 7.89 6.04
N ARG A 40 11.12 8.10 5.04
CA ARG A 40 10.60 7.03 4.18
C ARG A 40 11.73 6.37 3.39
N GLU A 41 12.66 7.14 2.82
CA GLU A 41 13.82 6.63 2.08
C GLU A 41 14.83 5.92 2.99
N MET A 42 15.13 6.46 4.18
CA MET A 42 16.04 5.84 5.14
C MET A 42 15.49 4.54 5.73
N LYS A 43 14.17 4.43 5.91
CA LYS A 43 13.53 3.16 6.30
C LYS A 43 13.59 2.10 5.20
N VAL A 44 13.79 2.49 3.95
CA VAL A 44 13.89 1.57 2.78
C VAL A 44 15.30 0.96 2.67
N SER A 45 16.35 1.61 3.16
CA SER A 45 17.74 1.09 3.06
C SER A 45 18.10 -0.01 4.06
N ASP A 46 17.34 -0.18 5.14
CA ASP A 46 17.71 -1.09 6.25
C ASP A 46 16.99 -2.46 6.24
N PHE A 47 16.08 -2.74 5.31
CA PHE A 47 15.26 -3.97 5.35
C PHE A 47 15.12 -4.68 3.99
N ALA A 48 16.21 -5.25 3.47
CA ALA A 48 16.10 -6.43 2.61
C ALA A 48 15.65 -7.64 3.47
N SER A 49 14.38 -7.64 3.86
CA SER A 49 13.77 -8.69 4.68
C SER A 49 13.19 -9.77 3.78
N SER A 50 13.66 -11.01 3.95
CA SER A 50 13.03 -12.19 3.36
C SER A 50 11.53 -12.16 3.65
N GLY A 51 10.69 -12.29 2.61
CA GLY A 51 9.25 -12.24 2.80
C GLY A 51 8.73 -13.37 3.70
N GLU A 52 7.65 -13.09 4.43
CA GLU A 52 6.93 -14.05 5.27
C GLU A 52 5.70 -14.57 4.53
N PHE A 53 5.64 -15.88 4.30
CA PHE A 53 4.45 -16.54 3.76
C PHE A 53 3.46 -16.88 4.88
N VAL A 54 2.21 -16.45 4.73
CA VAL A 54 1.10 -16.80 5.61
C VAL A 54 0.07 -17.59 4.82
N GLN A 55 -0.23 -18.80 5.29
CA GLN A 55 -1.18 -19.68 4.63
C GLN A 55 -2.61 -19.16 4.79
N GLY A 56 -3.34 -19.14 3.67
CA GLY A 56 -4.77 -18.80 3.60
C GLY A 56 -5.58 -19.82 2.80
N ALA A 57 -6.89 -19.63 2.71
CA ALA A 57 -7.79 -20.65 2.15
C ALA A 57 -7.94 -20.61 0.64
N SER A 58 -7.70 -19.46 0.01
CA SER A 58 -7.88 -19.31 -1.43
C SER A 58 -6.74 -19.92 -2.24
N ARG A 59 -6.99 -20.19 -3.53
CA ARG A 59 -5.99 -20.66 -4.49
C ARG A 59 -5.18 -19.52 -5.12
N GLY A 60 -5.18 -18.34 -4.52
CA GLY A 60 -4.30 -17.27 -4.93
C GLY A 60 -3.52 -16.68 -3.79
N VAL A 61 -2.56 -15.85 -4.17
CA VAL A 61 -1.60 -15.24 -3.24
C VAL A 61 -1.67 -13.73 -3.41
N VAL A 62 -1.74 -13.02 -2.29
CA VAL A 62 -1.62 -11.57 -2.24
C VAL A 62 -0.26 -11.21 -1.67
N CYS A 63 0.55 -10.54 -2.46
CA CYS A 63 1.85 -10.03 -2.05
C CYS A 63 1.67 -8.62 -1.49
N VAL A 64 2.21 -8.35 -0.30
CA VAL A 64 2.17 -7.02 0.33
C VAL A 64 3.57 -6.64 0.78
N LEU A 65 4.23 -5.83 -0.04
CA LEU A 65 5.64 -5.46 0.16
C LEU A 65 5.90 -4.51 1.32
N SER A 66 4.86 -3.84 1.82
CA SER A 66 4.91 -3.03 3.03
C SER A 66 4.41 -3.75 4.28
N GLY A 67 4.02 -5.03 4.15
CA GLY A 67 3.32 -5.78 5.19
C GLY A 67 4.14 -6.06 6.46
N LEU A 68 5.46 -5.87 6.43
CA LEU A 68 6.36 -5.98 7.59
C LEU A 68 6.91 -4.62 8.06
N ILE A 69 6.59 -3.50 7.38
CA ILE A 69 7.09 -2.18 7.74
C ILE A 69 6.26 -1.61 8.89
N GLN A 70 6.90 -1.35 10.03
CA GLN A 70 6.21 -0.79 11.19
C GLN A 70 5.62 0.60 10.89
N GLY A 71 4.35 0.77 11.23
CA GLY A 71 3.61 2.02 11.00
C GLY A 71 3.03 2.15 9.58
N ASP A 72 3.20 1.14 8.73
CA ASP A 72 2.47 1.05 7.47
C ASP A 72 0.98 0.72 7.72
N PRO A 73 0.03 1.37 7.01
CA PRO A 73 -1.40 1.10 7.17
C PRO A 73 -1.75 -0.38 6.98
N LEU A 74 -1.12 -1.05 6.01
CA LEU A 74 -1.39 -2.46 5.72
C LEU A 74 -0.75 -3.38 6.75
N GLN A 75 0.44 -3.05 7.28
CA GLN A 75 1.12 -3.87 8.29
C GLN A 75 0.28 -4.11 9.53
N ARG A 76 -0.40 -3.06 10.04
CA ARG A 76 -1.30 -3.18 11.21
C ARG A 76 -2.41 -4.20 10.94
N ILE A 77 -3.08 -4.05 9.81
CA ILE A 77 -4.25 -4.85 9.44
C ILE A 77 -3.87 -6.32 9.23
N LEU A 78 -2.76 -6.55 8.53
CA LEU A 78 -2.26 -7.90 8.22
C LEU A 78 -1.66 -8.60 9.45
N THR A 79 -1.19 -7.86 10.45
CA THR A 79 -0.70 -8.48 11.70
C THR A 79 -1.87 -8.94 12.57
N GLU A 80 -2.92 -8.12 12.69
CA GLU A 80 -4.09 -8.39 13.54
C GLU A 80 -5.07 -9.38 12.91
N ASN A 81 -5.30 -9.28 11.59
CA ASN A 81 -6.34 -10.03 10.88
C ASN A 81 -5.79 -10.95 9.79
N GLY A 82 -4.47 -10.91 9.52
CA GLY A 82 -3.83 -11.72 8.49
C GLY A 82 -3.60 -13.18 8.87
N ARG A 83 -4.33 -13.73 9.84
CA ARG A 83 -4.23 -15.14 10.25
C ARG A 83 -5.63 -15.76 10.27
N GLY A 84 -5.91 -16.71 9.38
CA GLY A 84 -7.19 -17.42 9.39
C GLY A 84 -7.56 -18.08 8.07
N ARG A 85 -8.68 -18.80 8.07
CA ARG A 85 -9.25 -19.46 6.87
C ARG A 85 -10.06 -18.51 5.99
N ASP A 86 -10.32 -17.28 6.42
CA ASP A 86 -11.23 -16.38 5.70
C ASP A 86 -10.51 -15.42 4.74
N ILE A 87 -9.18 -15.42 4.76
CA ILE A 87 -8.32 -14.55 3.93
C ILE A 87 -7.51 -15.35 2.90
N PRO A 88 -7.06 -14.71 1.81
CA PRO A 88 -6.17 -15.35 0.84
C PRO A 88 -4.81 -15.66 1.47
N ALA A 89 -4.03 -16.52 0.81
CA ALA A 89 -2.64 -16.65 1.22
C ALA A 89 -1.90 -15.33 1.01
N LEU A 90 -1.00 -15.00 1.93
CA LEU A 90 -0.29 -13.73 1.93
C LEU A 90 1.22 -13.97 1.83
N ILE A 91 1.90 -13.14 1.07
CA ILE A 91 3.35 -12.96 1.19
C ILE A 91 3.59 -11.53 1.65
N LYS A 92 4.09 -11.36 2.86
CA LYS A 92 4.41 -10.04 3.41
C LYS A 92 5.91 -9.78 3.28
N ALA A 93 6.32 -8.59 2.86
CA ALA A 93 7.72 -8.18 2.93
C ALA A 93 7.85 -6.81 3.60
N GLY A 94 9.09 -6.39 3.83
CA GLY A 94 9.44 -5.08 4.40
C GLY A 94 10.16 -4.16 3.41
N ASP A 95 9.92 -4.31 2.11
CA ASP A 95 10.68 -3.67 1.04
C ASP A 95 9.76 -3.09 -0.03
N ARG A 96 9.39 -1.81 0.15
CA ARG A 96 8.57 -1.04 -0.81
C ARG A 96 9.29 -0.75 -2.12
N SER A 97 10.62 -0.84 -2.15
CA SER A 97 11.40 -0.53 -3.36
C SER A 97 11.42 -1.67 -4.35
N GLU A 98 10.92 -2.85 -3.95
CA GLU A 98 10.92 -4.06 -4.75
C GLU A 98 12.35 -4.43 -5.17
N SER A 99 13.28 -4.46 -4.21
CA SER A 99 14.67 -4.83 -4.49
C SER A 99 14.74 -6.22 -5.14
N ALA A 100 15.73 -6.42 -6.00
CA ALA A 100 15.86 -7.64 -6.79
C ALA A 100 15.86 -8.91 -5.90
N MET A 101 16.50 -8.84 -4.72
CA MET A 101 16.51 -9.95 -3.76
C MET A 101 15.13 -10.26 -3.19
N THR A 102 14.36 -9.24 -2.82
CA THR A 102 12.99 -9.43 -2.32
C THR A 102 12.09 -10.01 -3.41
N VAL A 103 12.17 -9.46 -4.63
CA VAL A 103 11.39 -9.92 -5.78
C VAL A 103 11.70 -11.38 -6.08
N GLU A 104 12.98 -11.74 -6.18
CA GLU A 104 13.42 -13.13 -6.40
C GLU A 104 12.91 -14.07 -5.29
N SER A 105 13.02 -13.65 -4.02
CA SER A 105 12.52 -14.42 -2.89
C SER A 105 11.01 -14.69 -2.99
N ILE A 106 10.23 -13.67 -3.36
CA ILE A 106 8.78 -13.78 -3.53
C ILE A 106 8.43 -14.70 -4.69
N VAL A 107 9.10 -14.54 -5.85
CA VAL A 107 8.90 -15.40 -7.02
C VAL A 107 9.20 -16.86 -6.68
N ASN A 108 10.28 -17.14 -5.94
CA ASN A 108 10.61 -18.49 -5.47
C ASN A 108 9.55 -19.08 -4.53
N MET A 109 8.99 -18.27 -3.62
CA MET A 109 7.86 -18.68 -2.78
C MET A 109 6.61 -19.00 -3.60
N LEU A 110 6.29 -18.18 -4.60
CA LEU A 110 5.17 -18.40 -5.50
C LEU A 110 5.33 -19.69 -6.33
N HIS A 111 6.53 -19.97 -6.85
CA HIS A 111 6.80 -21.24 -7.55
C HIS A 111 6.62 -22.44 -6.62
N SER A 112 7.17 -22.36 -5.41
CA SER A 112 7.02 -23.41 -4.40
C SER A 112 5.55 -23.67 -4.05
N GLU A 113 4.75 -22.61 -3.99
CA GLU A 113 3.32 -22.72 -3.72
C GLU A 113 2.54 -23.28 -4.91
N ASN A 114 2.85 -22.83 -6.14
CA ASN A 114 2.22 -23.32 -7.36
C ASN A 114 2.45 -24.82 -7.60
N GLN A 115 3.61 -25.34 -7.16
CA GLN A 115 3.91 -26.78 -7.19
C GLN A 115 3.05 -27.58 -6.21
N LYS A 116 2.72 -27.02 -5.04
CA LYS A 116 1.87 -27.68 -4.03
C LYS A 116 0.39 -27.61 -4.42
N ARG A 117 -0.05 -26.44 -4.88
CA ARG A 117 -1.41 -26.19 -5.37
C ARG A 117 -1.34 -25.21 -6.53
N ARG A 118 -1.98 -25.54 -7.64
CA ARG A 118 -2.02 -24.67 -8.80
C ARG A 118 -2.62 -23.31 -8.43
N LEU A 119 -1.85 -22.24 -8.62
CA LEU A 119 -2.29 -20.88 -8.34
C LEU A 119 -3.28 -20.42 -9.42
N GLU A 120 -4.28 -19.67 -8.97
CA GLU A 120 -5.33 -19.09 -9.82
C GLU A 120 -5.16 -17.59 -10.00
N TYR A 121 -4.56 -16.90 -9.03
CA TYR A 121 -4.16 -15.51 -9.15
C TYR A 121 -2.96 -15.18 -8.24
N VAL A 122 -2.21 -14.15 -8.63
CA VAL A 122 -1.22 -13.45 -7.82
C VAL A 122 -1.50 -11.96 -7.91
N ILE A 123 -1.72 -11.31 -6.77
CA ILE A 123 -2.02 -9.88 -6.71
C ILE A 123 -0.94 -9.19 -5.88
N ASN A 124 -0.23 -8.23 -6.47
CA ASN A 124 0.59 -7.29 -5.70
C ASN A 124 -0.31 -6.19 -5.13
N LEU A 125 -0.49 -6.15 -3.82
CA LEU A 125 -1.32 -5.16 -3.14
C LEU A 125 -0.42 -4.11 -2.49
N ARG A 126 -0.62 -2.85 -2.89
CA ARG A 126 0.11 -1.70 -2.37
C ARG A 126 -0.82 -0.52 -2.13
N TRP A 127 -0.29 0.57 -1.60
CA TRP A 127 -1.01 1.82 -1.45
C TRP A 127 -0.15 3.00 -1.90
N SER A 128 -0.80 4.09 -2.27
CA SER A 128 -0.17 5.32 -2.74
C SER A 128 -0.96 6.54 -2.26
N GLU A 129 -0.26 7.68 -2.14
CA GLU A 129 -0.93 8.98 -2.02
C GLU A 129 -1.38 9.41 -3.42
N LEU A 130 -2.69 9.42 -3.67
CA LEU A 130 -3.24 9.79 -4.97
C LEU A 130 -3.52 11.30 -5.03
N PRO A 131 -3.58 11.90 -6.23
CA PRO A 131 -3.95 13.30 -6.38
C PRO A 131 -5.38 13.58 -5.88
N ALA A 132 -5.63 14.84 -5.50
CA ALA A 132 -6.77 15.28 -4.69
C ALA A 132 -8.21 14.99 -5.18
N PRO A 133 -8.52 14.66 -6.46
CA PRO A 133 -9.83 14.07 -6.77
C PRO A 133 -9.91 12.57 -6.44
N LEU A 134 -8.86 11.79 -6.72
CA LEU A 134 -8.85 10.34 -6.54
C LEU A 134 -8.77 9.93 -5.07
N GLU A 135 -8.01 10.68 -4.27
CA GLU A 135 -7.84 10.38 -2.84
C GLU A 135 -9.17 10.47 -2.06
N ARG A 136 -10.14 11.27 -2.54
CA ARG A 136 -11.44 11.48 -1.86
C ARG A 136 -12.50 10.43 -2.19
N GLU A 137 -12.28 9.62 -3.22
CA GLU A 137 -13.31 8.73 -3.80
C GLU A 137 -13.13 7.25 -3.43
N LYS A 138 -12.28 6.93 -2.45
CA LYS A 138 -11.94 5.54 -2.09
C LYS A 138 -11.53 4.72 -3.31
N VAL A 139 -10.53 5.22 -4.02
CA VAL A 139 -10.08 4.62 -5.28
C VAL A 139 -9.18 3.41 -5.02
N VAL A 140 -9.36 2.40 -5.86
CA VAL A 140 -8.40 1.32 -6.10
C VAL A 140 -8.00 1.34 -7.57
N ILE A 141 -6.70 1.40 -7.81
CA ILE A 141 -6.13 1.37 -9.15
C ILE A 141 -5.70 -0.06 -9.49
N ILE A 142 -6.13 -0.57 -10.64
CA ILE A 142 -5.66 -1.84 -11.22
C ILE A 142 -4.57 -1.53 -12.23
N GLY A 143 -3.37 -2.07 -12.00
CA GLY A 143 -2.24 -1.91 -12.92
C GLY A 143 -2.31 -2.89 -14.10
N THR A 144 -2.39 -2.35 -15.31
CA THR A 144 -2.55 -3.10 -16.58
C THR A 144 -1.23 -3.34 -17.32
N ARG A 145 -0.17 -2.60 -17.00
CA ARG A 145 1.14 -2.65 -17.70
C ARG A 145 1.75 -4.04 -17.86
N TYR A 146 1.65 -4.86 -16.83
CA TYR A 146 2.15 -6.24 -16.81
C TYR A 146 1.05 -7.24 -16.40
N GLU A 147 -0.20 -6.85 -16.61
CA GLU A 147 -1.33 -7.74 -16.37
C GLU A 147 -1.20 -8.99 -17.24
N SER A 148 -1.47 -10.14 -16.65
CA SER A 148 -1.61 -11.39 -17.39
C SER A 148 -2.80 -12.19 -16.88
N GLY A 149 -3.34 -13.06 -17.74
CA GLY A 149 -4.43 -13.96 -17.40
C GLY A 149 -5.74 -13.63 -18.10
N ASN A 150 -6.84 -14.17 -17.56
CA ASN A 150 -8.14 -14.12 -18.20
C ASN A 150 -8.88 -12.80 -17.87
N SER A 151 -9.15 -11.97 -18.88
CA SER A 151 -9.88 -10.71 -18.75
C SER A 151 -11.26 -10.83 -18.09
N ILE A 152 -11.92 -11.99 -18.21
CA ILE A 152 -13.19 -12.28 -17.53
C ILE A 152 -13.00 -12.31 -16.01
N ARG A 153 -11.87 -12.87 -15.54
CA ARG A 153 -11.53 -12.88 -14.12
C ARG A 153 -11.27 -11.47 -13.62
N LEU A 154 -10.52 -10.67 -14.37
CA LEU A 154 -10.28 -9.28 -14.00
C LEU A 154 -11.61 -8.49 -13.91
N ALA A 155 -12.47 -8.60 -14.91
CA ALA A 155 -13.78 -7.94 -14.90
C ALA A 155 -14.70 -8.42 -13.76
N LYS A 156 -14.55 -9.68 -13.31
CA LYS A 156 -15.23 -10.17 -12.09
C LYS A 156 -14.67 -9.49 -10.85
N LEU A 157 -13.34 -9.41 -10.73
CA LEU A 157 -12.66 -8.76 -9.61
C LEU A 157 -13.07 -7.29 -9.50
N GLU A 158 -13.06 -6.56 -10.61
CA GLU A 158 -13.53 -5.17 -10.69
C GLU A 158 -14.94 -5.03 -10.12
N LYS A 159 -15.89 -5.82 -10.63
CA LYS A 159 -17.28 -5.80 -10.17
C LYS A 159 -17.43 -6.14 -8.69
N ASP A 160 -16.65 -7.10 -8.18
CA ASP A 160 -16.73 -7.50 -6.78
C ASP A 160 -16.14 -6.45 -5.84
N LEU A 161 -15.11 -5.71 -6.28
CA LEU A 161 -14.57 -4.55 -5.56
C LEU A 161 -15.52 -3.34 -5.63
N GLU A 162 -16.18 -3.10 -6.76
CA GLU A 162 -17.20 -2.04 -6.88
C GLU A 162 -18.39 -2.29 -5.93
N LYS A 163 -18.82 -3.55 -5.76
CA LYS A 163 -19.91 -3.92 -4.84
C LYS A 163 -19.63 -3.55 -3.38
N ILE A 164 -18.37 -3.51 -2.96
CA ILE A 164 -17.98 -3.07 -1.61
C ILE A 164 -17.79 -1.54 -1.52
N GLY A 165 -18.15 -0.81 -2.58
CA GLY A 165 -18.20 0.66 -2.60
C GLY A 165 -16.87 1.33 -2.96
N LEU A 166 -15.96 0.61 -3.64
CA LEU A 166 -14.71 1.15 -4.13
C LEU A 166 -14.88 1.68 -5.55
N LYS A 167 -14.20 2.78 -5.87
CA LYS A 167 -14.09 3.27 -7.25
C LYS A 167 -12.89 2.61 -7.91
N ILE A 168 -13.11 1.89 -8.99
CA ILE A 168 -12.03 1.22 -9.73
C ILE A 168 -11.55 2.11 -10.87
N VAL A 169 -10.24 2.23 -10.98
CA VAL A 169 -9.56 2.92 -12.08
C VAL A 169 -8.48 1.98 -12.62
N THR A 170 -8.25 1.97 -13.93
CA THR A 170 -7.15 1.23 -14.54
C THR A 170 -5.99 2.17 -14.86
N ASP A 171 -4.77 1.69 -14.71
CA ASP A 171 -3.56 2.44 -15.00
C ASP A 171 -2.56 1.61 -15.80
N ASP A 172 -1.76 2.25 -16.65
CA ASP A 172 -0.72 1.63 -17.49
C ASP A 172 0.69 2.08 -17.08
N GLY A 173 0.99 2.08 -15.78
CA GLY A 173 2.36 2.21 -15.28
C GLY A 173 2.66 3.37 -14.34
N GLU A 174 1.75 4.31 -14.13
CA GLU A 174 1.95 5.44 -13.20
C GLU A 174 1.78 5.00 -11.74
N PHE A 175 0.72 4.22 -11.49
CA PHE A 175 0.34 3.69 -10.19
C PHE A 175 0.19 2.16 -10.22
N GLY A 176 0.50 1.50 -11.32
CA GLY A 176 0.42 0.06 -11.54
C GLY A 176 1.70 -0.55 -12.15
N GLY A 177 1.93 -1.84 -11.99
CA GLY A 177 2.95 -2.61 -12.71
C GLY A 177 4.40 -2.36 -12.24
N GLY A 178 4.68 -2.56 -10.95
CA GLY A 178 6.05 -2.55 -10.42
C GLY A 178 6.93 -3.74 -10.86
N PRO A 179 8.25 -3.69 -10.58
CA PRO A 179 9.19 -4.81 -10.75
C PRO A 179 8.69 -6.20 -10.30
N LEU A 180 8.00 -6.30 -9.17
CA LEU A 180 7.45 -7.55 -8.67
C LEU A 180 6.39 -8.11 -9.63
N THR A 181 5.43 -7.29 -10.03
CA THR A 181 4.36 -7.68 -10.95
C THR A 181 4.94 -8.14 -12.29
N TYR A 182 5.96 -7.43 -12.79
CA TYR A 182 6.70 -7.82 -14.00
C TYR A 182 7.37 -9.19 -13.86
N GLU A 183 8.19 -9.41 -12.84
CA GLU A 183 8.93 -10.66 -12.69
C GLU A 183 7.99 -11.85 -12.42
N VAL A 184 6.87 -11.64 -11.72
CA VAL A 184 5.83 -12.68 -11.57
C VAL A 184 5.17 -12.98 -12.91
N ALA A 185 4.70 -11.98 -13.66
CA ALA A 185 4.07 -12.19 -14.96
C ALA A 185 5.01 -12.93 -15.94
N LYS A 186 6.28 -12.55 -15.95
CA LYS A 186 7.34 -13.19 -16.73
C LYS A 186 7.58 -14.65 -16.31
N SER A 187 7.73 -14.89 -15.01
CA SER A 187 8.01 -16.22 -14.44
C SER A 187 6.86 -17.22 -14.63
N PHE A 188 5.63 -16.71 -14.78
CA PHE A 188 4.42 -17.50 -15.00
C PHE A 188 3.82 -17.31 -16.40
N SER A 189 4.62 -16.87 -17.37
CA SER A 189 4.15 -16.59 -18.75
C SER A 189 3.49 -17.79 -19.44
N ASP A 190 3.90 -19.02 -19.12
CA ASP A 190 3.27 -20.25 -19.65
C ASP A 190 1.93 -20.61 -18.97
N SER A 191 1.56 -19.90 -17.90
CA SER A 191 0.33 -20.15 -17.13
C SER A 191 -0.83 -19.26 -17.59
N SER A 192 -1.41 -19.56 -18.76
CA SER A 192 -2.47 -18.74 -19.37
C SER A 192 -3.73 -18.51 -18.52
N ASN A 193 -3.96 -19.29 -17.47
CA ASN A 193 -5.10 -19.17 -16.56
C ASN A 193 -4.78 -18.46 -15.23
N LEU A 194 -3.51 -18.13 -14.98
CA LEU A 194 -3.10 -17.39 -13.79
C LEU A 194 -3.36 -15.90 -14.02
N LEU A 195 -4.16 -15.27 -13.16
CA LEU A 195 -4.28 -13.81 -13.16
C LEU A 195 -3.09 -13.21 -12.40
N VAL A 196 -2.28 -12.38 -13.03
CA VAL A 196 -1.25 -11.58 -12.37
C VAL A 196 -1.61 -10.12 -12.55
N THR A 197 -1.79 -9.39 -11.46
CA THR A 197 -2.09 -7.95 -11.51
C THR A 197 -1.59 -7.24 -10.26
N GLU A 198 -1.59 -5.92 -10.31
CA GLU A 198 -1.33 -5.05 -9.17
C GLU A 198 -2.58 -4.27 -8.78
N LEU A 199 -2.82 -4.15 -7.48
CA LEU A 199 -3.83 -3.30 -6.89
C LEU A 199 -3.17 -2.22 -6.04
N THR A 200 -3.39 -0.97 -6.40
CA THR A 200 -2.91 0.20 -5.64
C THR A 200 -4.08 0.89 -4.99
N LEU A 201 -4.14 0.80 -3.66
CA LEU A 201 -5.14 1.47 -2.83
C LEU A 201 -4.80 2.95 -2.67
N SER A 202 -5.80 3.83 -2.70
CA SER A 202 -5.66 5.17 -2.12
C SER A 202 -5.29 5.08 -0.64
N HIS A 203 -4.59 6.09 -0.12
CA HIS A 203 -4.16 6.11 1.26
C HIS A 203 -5.35 6.02 2.22
N GLN A 204 -6.46 6.72 1.94
CA GLN A 204 -7.71 6.60 2.70
C GLN A 204 -8.27 5.18 2.77
N VAL A 205 -8.16 4.41 1.68
CA VAL A 205 -8.61 3.00 1.66
C VAL A 205 -7.67 2.15 2.50
N ALA A 206 -6.36 2.34 2.37
CA ALA A 206 -5.34 1.58 3.11
C ALA A 206 -5.40 1.80 4.63
N GLU A 207 -5.78 3.01 5.09
CA GLU A 207 -5.97 3.31 6.51
C GLU A 207 -7.27 2.74 7.10
N ASN A 208 -8.24 2.39 6.25
CA ASN A 208 -9.55 1.89 6.67
C ASN A 208 -9.53 0.36 6.83
N ASN A 209 -9.31 -0.10 8.07
CA ASN A 209 -9.26 -1.53 8.42
C ASN A 209 -10.44 -2.34 7.86
N THR A 210 -11.68 -1.83 8.00
CA THR A 210 -12.88 -2.52 7.51
C THR A 210 -12.85 -2.72 6.00
N THR A 211 -12.44 -1.68 5.27
CA THR A 211 -12.39 -1.72 3.80
C THR A 211 -11.30 -2.67 3.30
N VAL A 212 -10.11 -2.63 3.90
CA VAL A 212 -9.02 -3.57 3.55
C VAL A 212 -9.42 -5.01 3.84
N ILE A 213 -10.09 -5.29 4.97
CA ILE A 213 -10.59 -6.65 5.27
C ILE A 213 -11.63 -7.08 4.23
N GLN A 214 -12.55 -6.18 3.82
CA GLN A 214 -13.50 -6.48 2.76
C GLN A 214 -12.81 -6.81 1.43
N ILE A 215 -11.76 -6.06 1.06
CA ILE A 215 -10.93 -6.35 -0.12
C ILE A 215 -10.32 -7.75 0.01
N LEU A 216 -9.67 -8.06 1.13
CA LEU A 216 -9.08 -9.38 1.36
C LEU A 216 -10.12 -10.51 1.30
N ASN A 217 -11.32 -10.30 1.83
CA ASN A 217 -12.40 -11.29 1.75
C ASN A 217 -12.90 -11.51 0.31
N VAL A 218 -13.00 -10.44 -0.49
CA VAL A 218 -13.30 -10.55 -1.93
C VAL A 218 -12.23 -11.40 -2.60
N LEU A 219 -10.95 -11.13 -2.34
CA LEU A 219 -9.84 -11.91 -2.90
C LEU A 219 -9.85 -13.37 -2.42
N SER A 220 -10.23 -13.62 -1.17
CA SER A 220 -10.32 -14.98 -0.61
C SER A 220 -11.36 -15.86 -1.34
N SER A 221 -12.45 -15.24 -1.78
CA SER A 221 -13.59 -15.90 -2.43
C SER A 221 -13.55 -15.85 -3.97
N PHE A 222 -12.47 -15.31 -4.53
CA PHE A 222 -12.32 -15.01 -5.95
C PHE A 222 -12.22 -16.25 -6.85
#